data_AF-A0A3S1NC91-F1
#
_entry.id   AF-A0A3S1NC91-F1
#
_cell.length_a   1.000
_cell.length_b   1.000
_cell.length_c   1.000
_cell.angle_alpha   90.00
_cell.angle_beta   90.00
_cell.angle_gamma   90.00
#
_symmetry.space_group_name_H-M   'P 1'
#
loop_
_entity.id
_entity.type
_entity.pdbx_description
1 polymer ?
#
loop_
_entity_poly.entity_id
_entity_poly.type
_entity_poly.pdbx_seq_one_letter_code
_entity_poly.pdbx_strand_id
1 'polypeptide(L)'
;MGKYQASSDPVSDNCPYDLDLFMEKHGLSRRAAQVILHSNGPSRIQCDAAAEAFVRFKQWREDARMKPPSQRIKSSIGAPSPLPQRPAEQKARRPKASGQGHGQAP
;
A
#
# COMPACT_ATOMS: atom_id res chain seq x y z
N MET A 1 -32.14 11.70 42.79
CA MET A 1 -31.96 10.90 41.55
C MET A 1 -31.32 11.80 40.49
N GLY A 2 -30.00 11.67 40.31
CA GLY A 2 -29.24 12.47 39.34
C GLY A 2 -29.56 12.04 37.91
N LYS A 3 -29.80 13.02 37.04
CA LYS A 3 -30.17 12.83 35.63
C LYS A 3 -28.90 12.47 34.87
N TYR A 4 -28.85 11.27 34.29
CA TYR A 4 -27.82 10.90 33.32
C TYR A 4 -28.08 11.73 32.06
N GLN A 5 -27.27 12.75 31.84
CA GLN A 5 -27.19 13.43 30.54
C GLN A 5 -26.62 12.41 29.56
N ALA A 6 -27.49 11.77 28.79
CA ALA A 6 -27.09 11.00 27.61
C ALA A 6 -26.43 11.99 26.65
N SER A 7 -25.12 11.89 26.50
CA SER A 7 -24.36 12.61 25.48
C SER A 7 -25.07 12.43 24.14
N SER A 8 -25.56 13.53 23.55
CA SER A 8 -26.43 13.53 22.36
C SER A 8 -25.69 13.18 21.06
N ASP A 9 -24.60 12.41 21.13
CA ASP A 9 -23.83 11.98 19.99
C ASP A 9 -24.02 10.46 19.79
N PRO A 10 -24.77 10.02 18.77
CA PRO A 10 -25.13 8.60 18.58
C PRO A 10 -23.92 7.70 18.33
N VAL A 11 -22.73 8.26 18.14
CA VAL A 11 -21.47 7.55 18.00
C VAL A 11 -20.82 7.24 19.36
N SER A 12 -21.07 8.09 20.37
CA SER A 12 -20.46 7.96 21.69
C SER A 12 -21.05 6.81 22.50
N ASP A 13 -22.34 6.49 22.32
CA ASP A 13 -23.03 5.41 23.05
C ASP A 13 -22.53 4.00 22.65
N ASN A 14 -21.82 3.87 21.52
CA ASN A 14 -21.32 2.58 21.02
C ASN A 14 -19.79 2.52 20.90
N CYS A 15 -19.05 3.53 21.40
CA CYS A 15 -17.59 3.44 21.47
C CYS A 15 -17.19 2.52 22.63
N PRO A 16 -16.42 1.45 22.39
CA PRO A 16 -16.14 0.47 23.42
C PRO A 16 -14.99 0.90 24.34
N TYR A 17 -14.34 2.01 24.00
CA TYR A 17 -13.18 2.56 24.67
C TYR A 17 -13.41 4.03 25.03
N ASP A 18 -12.92 4.39 26.21
CA ASP A 18 -12.63 5.79 26.52
C ASP A 18 -11.44 6.26 25.68
N LEU A 19 -11.55 7.46 25.13
CA LEU A 19 -10.56 7.99 24.18
C LEU A 19 -9.19 8.20 24.84
N ASP A 20 -9.16 8.74 26.06
CA ASP A 20 -7.90 9.06 26.74
C ASP A 20 -7.18 7.77 27.17
N LEU A 21 -7.92 6.77 27.66
CA LEU A 21 -7.37 5.45 27.98
C LEU A 21 -6.79 4.76 26.73
N PHE A 22 -7.48 4.85 25.59
CA PHE A 22 -7.03 4.26 24.34
C PHE A 22 -5.76 4.95 23.79
N MET A 23 -5.69 6.27 23.93
CA MET A 23 -4.50 7.05 23.58
C MET A 23 -3.29 6.64 24.43
N GLU A 24 -3.46 6.54 25.75
CA GLU A 24 -2.39 6.18 26.67
C GLU A 24 -1.88 4.76 26.40
N LYS A 25 -2.81 3.79 26.25
CA LYS A 25 -2.49 2.38 25.98
C LYS A 25 -1.61 2.19 24.74
N HIS A 26 -1.92 2.91 23.65
CA HIS A 26 -1.29 2.70 22.35
C HIS A 26 -0.27 3.78 21.97
N GLY A 27 -0.02 4.77 22.83
CA GLY A 27 0.88 5.89 22.55
C GLY A 27 0.44 6.72 21.33
N LEU A 28 -0.88 6.89 21.16
CA LEU A 28 -1.46 7.54 19.99
C LEU A 28 -1.77 9.02 20.25
N SER A 29 -1.72 9.81 19.18
CA SER A 29 -2.29 11.15 19.21
C SER A 29 -3.81 11.07 19.27
N ARG A 30 -4.44 12.10 19.85
CA ARG A 30 -5.91 12.20 19.92
C ARG A 30 -6.59 11.98 18.58
N ARG A 31 -6.06 12.59 17.51
CA ARG A 31 -6.62 12.44 16.16
C ARG A 31 -6.50 11.01 15.63
N ALA A 32 -5.38 10.34 15.84
CA ALA A 32 -5.20 8.95 15.42
C ALA A 32 -6.14 8.01 16.18
N ALA A 33 -6.24 8.19 17.50
CA ALA A 33 -7.16 7.45 18.36
C ALA A 33 -8.62 7.62 17.92
N GLN A 34 -9.07 8.85 17.67
CA GLN A 34 -10.40 9.11 17.13
C GLN A 34 -10.63 8.37 15.81
N VAL A 35 -9.74 8.51 14.83
CA VAL A 35 -9.92 7.83 13.53
C VAL A 35 -10.04 6.31 13.71
N ILE A 36 -9.18 5.69 14.53
CA ILE A 36 -9.21 4.25 14.77
C ILE A 36 -10.52 3.81 15.43
N LEU A 37 -10.96 4.49 16.47
CA LEU A 37 -12.21 4.15 17.18
C LEU A 37 -13.45 4.31 16.28
N HIS A 38 -13.50 5.36 15.45
CA HIS A 38 -14.63 5.61 14.56
C HIS A 38 -14.64 4.65 13.35
N SER A 39 -13.48 4.19 12.88
CA SER A 39 -13.38 3.38 11.64
C SER A 39 -13.62 1.89 11.86
N ASN A 40 -13.41 1.38 13.08
CA ASN A 40 -13.45 -0.06 13.38
C ASN A 40 -14.73 -0.49 14.12
N GLY A 41 -15.60 0.45 14.47
CA GLY A 41 -16.87 0.19 15.15
C GLY A 41 -16.70 -0.22 16.62
N PRO A 42 -17.76 -0.77 17.25
CA PRO A 42 -17.81 -1.03 18.69
C PRO A 42 -16.91 -2.17 19.19
N SER A 43 -16.04 -2.74 18.35
CA SER A 43 -15.26 -3.92 18.71
C SER A 43 -13.90 -3.53 19.29
N ARG A 44 -13.68 -3.81 20.58
CA ARG A 44 -12.38 -3.59 21.24
C ARG A 44 -11.23 -4.30 20.52
N ILE A 45 -11.45 -5.55 20.12
CA ILE A 45 -10.44 -6.38 19.46
C ILE A 45 -10.01 -5.75 18.13
N GLN A 46 -10.97 -5.28 17.32
CA GLN A 46 -10.66 -4.63 16.04
C GLN A 46 -9.95 -3.28 16.26
N CYS A 47 -10.39 -2.49 17.24
CA CYS A 47 -9.72 -1.23 17.59
C CYS A 47 -8.27 -1.44 18.03
N ASP A 48 -8.02 -2.45 18.87
CA ASP A 48 -6.67 -2.77 19.34
C ASP A 48 -5.78 -3.28 18.19
N ALA A 49 -6.28 -4.19 17.36
CA ALA A 49 -5.54 -4.68 16.20
C ALA A 49 -5.20 -3.54 15.22
N ALA A 50 -6.14 -2.62 14.99
CA ALA A 50 -5.92 -1.45 14.15
C ALA A 50 -4.88 -0.48 14.76
N ALA A 51 -4.90 -0.27 16.08
CA ALA A 51 -3.91 0.55 16.75
C ALA A 51 -2.51 -0.06 16.69
N GLU A 52 -2.37 -1.36 16.94
CA GLU A 52 -1.09 -2.06 16.82
C GLU A 52 -0.52 -1.96 15.40
N ALA A 53 -1.38 -2.17 14.38
CA ALA A 53 -0.97 -2.03 12.99
C ALA A 53 -0.52 -0.60 12.66
N PHE A 54 -1.23 0.42 13.16
CA PHE A 54 -0.88 1.82 12.96
C PHE A 54 0.47 2.17 13.60
N VAL A 55 0.72 1.72 14.84
CA VAL A 55 1.99 1.97 15.54
C VAL A 55 3.14 1.30 14.80
N ARG A 56 2.99 0.04 14.38
CA ARG A 56 4.00 -0.67 13.57
C ARG A 56 4.29 0.05 12.25
N PHE A 57 3.25 0.51 11.57
CA PHE A 57 3.41 1.27 10.33
C PHE A 57 4.15 2.59 10.56
N LYS A 58 3.84 3.32 11.64
CA LYS A 58 4.53 4.55 12.00
C LYS A 58 6.01 4.28 12.26
N GLN A 59 6.34 3.24 13.04
CA GLN A 59 7.72 2.87 13.31
C GLN A 59 8.47 2.55 12.01
N TRP A 60 7.89 1.70 11.14
CA TRP A 60 8.48 1.37 9.85
C TRP A 60 8.74 2.61 8.97
N ARG A 61 7.84 3.60 9.00
CA ARG A 61 8.00 4.87 8.29
C ARG A 61 9.16 5.70 8.83
N GLU A 62 9.31 5.77 10.15
CA GLU A 62 10.44 6.48 10.77
C GLU A 62 11.76 5.74 10.49
N ASP A 63 11.78 4.42 10.56
CA ASP A 63 12.95 3.60 10.23
C ASP A 63 13.34 3.71 8.75
N ALA A 64 12.36 3.71 7.84
CA ALA A 64 12.61 3.90 6.40
C ALA A 64 13.10 5.33 6.08
N ARG A 65 12.65 6.31 6.85
CA ARG A 65 13.15 7.69 6.78
C ARG A 65 14.60 7.77 7.27
N MET A 66 14.96 6.97 8.26
CA MET A 66 16.34 6.68 8.65
C MET A 66 16.98 5.70 7.66
N LYS A 67 17.25 6.19 6.44
CA LYS A 67 17.90 5.47 5.33
C LYS A 67 18.88 4.39 5.85
N PRO A 68 18.64 3.09 5.63
CA PRO A 68 19.68 2.08 5.89
C PRO A 68 20.91 2.42 5.04
N PRO A 69 22.16 2.18 5.53
CA PRO A 69 23.34 2.38 4.71
C PRO A 69 23.11 1.62 3.42
N SER A 70 23.18 2.34 2.30
CA SER A 70 22.89 1.81 0.96
C SER A 70 23.61 0.48 0.84
N GLN A 71 22.88 -0.63 0.92
CA GLN A 71 23.47 -1.92 0.64
C GLN A 71 23.80 -1.84 -0.84
N ARG A 72 25.08 -1.59 -1.14
CA ARG A 72 25.64 -1.84 -2.46
C ARG A 72 25.31 -3.29 -2.73
N ILE A 73 24.25 -3.52 -3.48
CA ILE A 73 24.05 -4.79 -4.16
C ILE A 73 25.25 -4.84 -5.09
N LYS A 74 26.35 -5.47 -4.63
CA LYS A 74 27.50 -5.75 -5.45
C LYS A 74 26.96 -6.72 -6.49
N SER A 75 26.65 -6.20 -7.67
CA SER A 75 26.33 -6.98 -8.86
C SER A 75 27.59 -7.78 -9.24
N SER A 76 27.83 -8.87 -8.51
CA SER A 76 28.71 -9.96 -8.93
C SER A 76 27.89 -10.92 -9.79
N ILE A 77 27.21 -10.39 -10.80
CA ILE A 77 26.72 -11.19 -11.91
C ILE A 77 27.79 -11.00 -12.97
N GLY A 78 28.70 -11.97 -13.04
CA GLY A 78 29.69 -12.04 -14.11
C GLY A 78 28.97 -11.91 -15.45
N ALA A 79 29.42 -10.96 -16.26
CA ALA A 79 28.93 -10.81 -17.62
C ALA A 79 29.14 -12.14 -18.37
N PRO A 80 28.13 -12.71 -19.05
CA PRO A 80 28.40 -13.75 -20.02
C PRO A 80 29.16 -13.12 -21.20
N SER A 81 30.31 -13.71 -21.54
CA SER A 81 31.15 -13.34 -22.68
C SER A 81 30.34 -13.16 -23.97
N PRO A 82 30.67 -12.18 -24.84
CA PRO A 82 30.01 -12.06 -26.13
C PRO A 82 30.36 -13.27 -27.02
N LEU A 83 29.32 -13.95 -27.52
CA LEU A 83 29.45 -15.01 -28.51
C LEU A 83 30.00 -14.47 -29.85
N PRO A 84 30.80 -15.24 -30.60
CA PRO A 84 31.37 -14.80 -31.87
C PRO A 84 30.30 -14.73 -32.97
N GLN A 85 30.21 -13.60 -33.65
CA GLN A 85 29.32 -13.40 -34.79
C GLN A 85 29.80 -14.26 -35.97
N ARG A 86 28.93 -15.14 -36.49
CA ARG A 86 29.16 -15.84 -37.77
C ARG A 86 28.57 -15.03 -38.93
N PRO A 87 29.18 -15.06 -40.12
CA PRO A 87 28.83 -14.15 -41.21
C PRO A 87 27.52 -14.55 -41.90
N ALA A 88 26.84 -13.54 -42.40
CA ALA A 88 25.59 -13.62 -43.14
C ALA A 88 25.72 -14.50 -44.40
N GLU A 89 24.84 -15.49 -44.53
CA GLU A 89 24.46 -16.02 -45.84
C GLU A 89 23.02 -16.53 -45.85
N GLN A 90 22.43 -16.41 -47.04
CA GLN A 90 21.22 -17.06 -47.56
C GLN A 90 19.89 -16.34 -47.30
N LYS A 91 19.37 -15.58 -48.28
CA LYS A 91 18.83 -16.01 -49.59
C LYS A 91 17.56 -16.86 -49.42
N ALA A 92 16.41 -16.22 -49.63
CA ALA A 92 15.37 -16.60 -50.59
C ALA A 92 13.95 -16.35 -50.07
N ARG A 93 13.26 -15.43 -50.78
CA ARG A 93 11.94 -15.62 -51.42
C ARG A 93 10.79 -16.11 -50.52
N ARG A 94 9.71 -15.32 -50.45
CA ARG A 94 8.41 -15.61 -51.09
C ARG A 94 7.40 -14.44 -50.93
N PRO A 95 6.36 -14.38 -51.79
CA PRO A 95 5.79 -13.12 -52.29
C PRO A 95 4.59 -12.59 -51.50
N LYS A 96 4.36 -11.27 -51.62
CA LYS A 96 3.14 -10.57 -51.18
C LYS A 96 1.99 -10.86 -52.13
N ALA A 97 0.87 -11.33 -51.58
CA ALA A 97 -0.42 -11.41 -52.27
C ALA A 97 -1.19 -10.09 -52.10
N SER A 98 -1.73 -9.60 -53.22
CA SER A 98 -2.67 -8.49 -53.35
C SER A 98 -3.95 -8.69 -52.55
N GLY A 99 -4.49 -7.60 -52.01
CA GLY A 99 -5.86 -7.51 -51.52
C GLY A 99 -6.36 -6.08 -51.67
N GLN A 100 -7.12 -5.84 -52.74
CA GLN A 100 -7.86 -4.62 -53.06
C GLN A 100 -8.98 -4.34 -52.03
N GLY A 101 -9.24 -3.06 -51.79
CA GLY A 101 -10.44 -2.58 -51.11
C GLY A 101 -10.51 -1.05 -51.15
N HIS A 102 -10.81 -0.48 -52.32
CA HIS A 102 -11.13 0.94 -52.47
C HIS A 102 -12.63 1.16 -52.20
N GLY A 103 -12.90 2.14 -51.34
CA GLY A 103 -14.25 2.66 -51.05
C GLY A 103 -14.88 3.38 -52.24
N GLN A 104 -16.20 3.55 -52.15
CA GLN A 104 -17.14 3.68 -53.25
C GLN A 104 -17.69 5.11 -53.45
N ALA A 105 -17.84 5.48 -54.74
CA ALA A 105 -18.81 6.38 -55.40
C ALA A 105 -18.84 7.88 -55.00
N PRO A 106 -19.44 8.80 -55.79
CA PRO A 106 -20.69 8.68 -56.57
C PRO A 106 -20.57 8.23 -58.03
#